data_AF-A0A1N7J1N4-F1
#
_entry.id   AF-A0A1N7J1N4-F1
#
_cell.length_a   1.000
_cell.length_b   1.000
_cell.length_c   1.000
_cell.angle_alpha   90.00
_cell.angle_beta   90.00
_cell.angle_gamma   90.00
#
_symmetry.space_group_name_H-M   'P 1'
#
loop_
_entity.id
_entity.type
_entity.pdbx_description
1 polymer ?
#
loop_
_entity_poly.entity_id
_entity_poly.type
_entity_poly.pdbx_seq_one_letter_code
_entity_poly.pdbx_strand_id
1 'polypeptide(L)'
;MSRKKVFYTDLARTVNRILGRKALSVERIVRTVDEAKRIRQTRGVFVLVQYLTTLSERLFTPAEVEKLRESPKKREYTDRMLDLMVHEQVVTPTEARMLKRMV
;
A
#
# COMPACT_ATOMS: atom_id res chain seq x y z
N MET A 1 9.53 17.88 -10.29
CA MET A 1 8.52 16.81 -10.10
C MET A 1 8.29 16.63 -8.61
N SER A 2 7.06 16.65 -8.09
CA SER A 2 6.86 16.60 -6.63
C SER A 2 7.33 15.25 -6.06
N ARG A 3 7.95 15.27 -4.87
CA ARG A 3 8.48 14.07 -4.19
C ARG A 3 7.43 12.97 -4.04
N LYS A 4 6.16 13.36 -3.82
CA LYS A 4 4.99 12.48 -3.80
C LYS A 4 4.76 11.74 -5.11
N LYS A 5 4.81 12.45 -6.25
CA LYS A 5 4.60 11.85 -7.57
C LYS A 5 5.66 10.79 -7.89
N VAL A 6 6.90 11.00 -7.43
CA VAL A 6 7.98 10.00 -7.57
C VAL A 6 7.65 8.74 -6.77
N PHE A 7 7.28 8.87 -5.49
CA PHE A 7 6.89 7.72 -4.64
C PHE A 7 5.75 6.90 -5.24
N TYR A 8 4.67 7.54 -5.69
CA TYR A 8 3.54 6.84 -6.30
C TYR A 8 3.93 6.12 -7.60
N THR A 9 4.75 6.77 -8.43
CA THR A 9 5.20 6.20 -9.70
C THR A 9 6.09 4.99 -9.48
N ASP A 10 7.00 5.06 -8.51
CA ASP A 10 7.92 3.97 -8.19
C ASP A 10 7.20 2.77 -7.59
N LEU A 11 6.25 2.99 -6.69
CA LEU A 11 5.42 1.92 -6.13
C LEU A 11 4.63 1.21 -7.24
N ALA A 12 3.96 1.97 -8.11
CA ALA A 12 3.22 1.42 -9.25
C ALA A 12 4.13 0.59 -10.18
N ARG A 13 5.33 1.09 -10.48
CA ARG A 13 6.32 0.38 -11.31
C ARG A 13 6.78 -0.92 -10.67
N THR A 14 7.08 -0.92 -9.37
CA THR A 14 7.53 -2.12 -8.65
C THR A 14 6.46 -3.20 -8.68
N VAL A 15 5.22 -2.86 -8.30
CA VAL A 15 4.10 -3.82 -8.29
C VAL A 15 3.83 -4.35 -9.70
N ASN A 16 3.74 -3.48 -10.71
CA ASN A 16 3.50 -3.88 -12.09
C ASN A 16 4.60 -4.78 -12.65
N ARG A 17 5.86 -4.55 -12.25
CA ARG A 17 6.99 -5.40 -12.63
C ARG A 17 6.90 -6.79 -12.01
N ILE A 18 6.51 -6.89 -10.73
CA ILE A 18 6.32 -8.19 -10.06
C ILE A 18 5.19 -8.95 -10.76
N LEU A 19 4.07 -8.28 -11.04
CA LEU A 19 2.91 -8.91 -11.64
C LEU A 19 3.10 -9.21 -13.14
N GLY A 20 4.00 -8.50 -13.82
CA GLY A 20 4.24 -8.63 -15.26
C GLY A 20 3.18 -7.94 -16.13
N ARG A 21 2.36 -7.06 -15.55
CA ARG A 21 1.31 -6.30 -16.23
C ARG A 21 1.02 -4.98 -15.54
N LYS A 22 0.24 -4.09 -16.18
CA LYS A 22 -0.26 -2.85 -15.58
C LYS A 22 -1.46 -3.13 -14.65
N ALA A 23 -1.19 -3.62 -13.45
CA ALA A 23 -2.22 -3.92 -12.44
C ALA A 23 -2.55 -2.72 -11.52
N LEU A 24 -1.57 -1.83 -11.31
CA LEU A 24 -1.66 -0.69 -10.40
C LEU A 24 -1.28 0.61 -11.13
N SER A 25 -2.17 1.61 -11.10
CA SER A 25 -1.91 2.97 -11.61
C SER A 25 -1.66 3.96 -10.48
N VAL A 26 -1.04 5.10 -10.81
CA VAL A 26 -0.85 6.20 -9.85
C VAL A 26 -2.18 6.72 -9.33
N GLU A 27 -3.20 6.92 -10.19
CA GLU A 27 -4.53 7.34 -9.70
C GLU A 27 -5.12 6.33 -8.71
N ARG A 28 -4.94 5.03 -8.94
CA ARG A 28 -5.47 4.00 -8.05
C ARG A 28 -4.80 4.05 -6.68
N ILE A 29 -3.49 4.27 -6.63
CA ILE A 29 -2.76 4.45 -5.36
C ILE A 29 -3.25 5.72 -4.64
N VAL A 30 -3.41 6.84 -5.35
CA VAL A 30 -3.92 8.09 -4.75
C VAL A 30 -5.31 7.87 -4.14
N ARG A 31 -6.23 7.22 -4.88
CA ARG A 31 -7.56 6.89 -4.36
C ARG A 31 -7.52 6.02 -3.10
N THR A 32 -6.63 5.02 -3.08
CA THR A 32 -6.43 4.18 -1.89
C THR A 32 -5.92 4.97 -0.70
N VAL A 33 -4.96 5.88 -0.90
CA VAL A 33 -4.48 6.76 0.18
C VAL A 33 -5.61 7.65 0.69
N ASP A 34 -6.39 8.25 -0.22
CA ASP A 34 -7.50 9.13 0.17
C ASP A 34 -8.59 8.37 0.94
N GLU A 35 -8.89 7.14 0.54
CA GLU A 35 -9.81 6.28 1.29
C GLU A 35 -9.26 5.95 2.69
N ALA A 36 -7.97 5.62 2.79
CA ALA A 36 -7.33 5.34 4.07
C ALA A 36 -7.35 6.57 5.01
N LYS A 37 -7.14 7.78 4.47
CA LYS A 37 -7.30 9.04 5.22
C LYS A 37 -8.73 9.23 5.73
N ARG A 38 -9.73 8.99 4.87
CA ARG A 38 -11.14 9.07 5.28
C ARG A 38 -11.46 8.06 6.38
N ILE A 39 -11.01 6.82 6.27
CA ILE A 39 -11.19 5.79 7.30
C ILE A 39 -10.53 6.22 8.62
N ARG A 40 -9.30 6.74 8.57
CA ARG A 40 -8.60 7.27 9.75
C ARG A 40 -9.42 8.34 10.46
N GLN A 41 -9.97 9.28 9.71
CA GLN A 41 -10.73 10.42 10.24
C GLN A 41 -12.11 10.03 10.77
N THR A 42 -12.78 9.05 10.14
CA THR A 42 -14.20 8.75 10.40
C THR A 42 -14.43 7.50 11.25
N ARG A 43 -13.52 6.53 11.20
CA ARG A 43 -13.67 5.20 11.84
C ARG A 43 -12.52 4.83 12.77
N GLY A 44 -11.47 5.65 12.83
CA GLY A 44 -10.34 5.47 13.74
C GLY A 44 -9.33 4.41 13.30
N VAL A 45 -8.38 4.13 14.21
CA VAL A 45 -7.19 3.32 13.94
C VAL A 45 -7.49 1.86 13.67
N PHE A 46 -8.41 1.27 14.44
CA PHE A 46 -8.69 -0.16 14.35
C PHE A 46 -9.22 -0.55 12.96
N VAL A 47 -10.18 0.22 12.45
CA VAL A 47 -10.75 0.00 11.11
C VAL A 47 -9.73 0.29 10.00
N LEU A 48 -8.86 1.29 10.20
CA LEU A 48 -7.76 1.55 9.29
C LEU A 48 -6.80 0.36 9.19
N VAL A 49 -6.41 -0.23 10.33
CA VAL A 49 -5.54 -1.41 10.36
C VAL A 49 -6.19 -2.56 9.58
N GLN A 50 -7.47 -2.85 9.82
CA GLN A 50 -8.20 -3.89 9.08
C GLN A 50 -8.28 -3.59 7.56
N TYR A 51 -8.50 -2.33 7.19
CA TYR A 51 -8.48 -1.92 5.79
C TYR A 51 -7.10 -2.16 5.14
N LEU A 52 -6.02 -1.78 5.83
CA LEU A 52 -4.66 -1.93 5.32
C LEU A 52 -4.21 -3.39 5.24
N THR A 53 -4.59 -4.24 6.18
CA THR A 53 -4.25 -5.68 6.14
C THR A 53 -4.99 -6.43 5.02
N THR A 54 -6.20 -6.01 4.67
CA THR A 54 -6.99 -6.58 3.55
C THR A 54 -6.77 -5.86 2.22
N LEU A 55 -5.88 -4.87 2.17
CA LEU A 55 -5.76 -3.99 1.02
C LEU A 55 -5.30 -4.70 -0.25
N SER A 56 -4.33 -5.62 -0.15
CA SER A 56 -3.82 -6.37 -1.30
C SER A 56 -4.93 -7.19 -1.97
N GLU A 57 -5.78 -7.83 -1.16
CA GLU A 57 -6.93 -8.64 -1.62
C GLU A 57 -8.02 -7.79 -2.28
N ARG A 58 -8.14 -6.51 -1.90
CA ARG A 58 -9.05 -5.56 -2.55
C ARG A 58 -8.50 -5.02 -3.87
N LEU A 59 -7.18 -4.93 -3.99
CA LEU A 59 -6.52 -4.31 -5.15
C LEU A 59 -6.26 -5.30 -6.29
N PHE A 60 -5.99 -6.56 -5.94
CA PHE A 60 -5.48 -7.58 -6.86
C PHE A 60 -6.31 -8.86 -6.80
N THR A 61 -6.20 -9.69 -7.83
CA THR A 61 -6.85 -11.01 -7.80
C THR A 61 -6.11 -11.98 -6.84
N PRO A 62 -6.73 -13.08 -6.40
CA PRO A 62 -6.07 -14.04 -5.52
C PRO A 62 -4.72 -14.56 -6.07
N ALA A 63 -4.67 -14.90 -7.36
CA ALA A 63 -3.44 -15.33 -8.03
C ALA A 63 -2.34 -14.24 -8.04
N GLU A 64 -2.73 -12.97 -8.11
CA GLU A 64 -1.79 -11.85 -8.05
C GLU A 64 -1.30 -11.57 -6.64
N VAL A 65 -2.17 -11.71 -5.64
CA VAL A 65 -1.79 -11.63 -4.23
C VAL A 65 -0.78 -12.72 -3.90
N GLU A 66 -0.99 -13.94 -4.41
CA GLU A 66 -0.05 -15.06 -4.25
C GLU A 66 1.30 -14.75 -4.92
N LYS A 67 1.28 -14.28 -6.17
CA LYS A 67 2.50 -13.85 -6.89
C LYS A 67 3.26 -12.72 -6.18
N LEU A 68 2.54 -11.76 -5.58
CA LEU A 68 3.13 -10.70 -4.77
C LEU A 68 3.73 -11.25 -3.47
N ARG A 69 3.05 -12.21 -2.84
CA ARG A 69 3.48 -12.87 -1.60
C ARG A 69 4.74 -13.73 -1.81
N GLU A 70 4.84 -14.42 -2.93
CA GLU A 70 5.99 -15.25 -3.29
C GLU A 70 7.18 -14.44 -3.82
N SER A 71 6.96 -13.17 -4.16
CA SER A 71 8.03 -12.34 -4.68
C SER A 71 9.15 -12.14 -3.65
N PRO A 72 10.44 -12.28 -4.03
CA PRO A 72 11.54 -11.90 -3.15
C PRO A 72 11.51 -10.40 -2.82
N LYS A 73 10.76 -9.60 -3.59
CA LYS A 73 10.53 -8.17 -3.36
C LYS A 73 9.30 -7.87 -2.52
N LYS A 74 8.66 -8.90 -1.92
CA LYS A 74 7.47 -8.72 -1.08
C LYS A 74 7.69 -7.67 -0.01
N ARG A 75 8.78 -7.85 0.76
CA ARG A 75 9.16 -6.95 1.84
C ARG A 75 9.39 -5.52 1.34
N GLU A 76 10.06 -5.37 0.21
CA GLU A 76 10.35 -4.07 -0.39
C GLU A 76 9.07 -3.31 -0.77
N TYR A 77 8.10 -3.96 -1.44
CA TYR A 77 6.88 -3.26 -1.82
C TYR A 77 5.99 -2.94 -0.61
N THR A 78 5.90 -3.86 0.35
CA THR A 78 5.13 -3.66 1.60
C THR A 78 5.71 -2.51 2.40
N ASP A 79 7.04 -2.47 2.56
CA ASP A 79 7.72 -1.39 3.26
C ASP A 79 7.49 -0.04 2.56
N ARG A 80 7.64 0.02 1.23
CA ARG A 80 7.37 1.24 0.45
C ARG A 80 5.92 1.72 0.57
N MET A 81 4.96 0.79 0.59
CA MET A 81 3.55 1.12 0.75
C MET A 81 3.28 1.71 2.14
N LEU A 82 3.86 1.13 3.20
CA LEU A 82 3.71 1.65 4.56
C LEU A 82 4.44 2.97 4.75
N ASP A 83 5.63 3.14 4.16
CA ASP A 83 6.36 4.41 4.19
C ASP A 83 5.57 5.51 3.47
N LEU A 84 4.88 5.19 2.37
CA LEU A 84 3.94 6.09 1.72
C LEU A 84 2.78 6.48 2.64
N MET A 85 2.21 5.53 3.38
CA MET A 85 1.12 5.81 4.33
C MET A 85 1.59 6.69 5.50
N VAL A 86 2.83 6.53 5.96
CA VAL A 86 3.45 7.41 6.95
C VAL A 86 3.66 8.82 6.36
N HIS A 87 4.19 8.91 5.14
CA HIS A 87 4.42 10.19 4.48
C HIS A 87 3.12 10.97 4.27
N GLU A 88 2.03 10.25 3.97
CA GLU A 88 0.70 10.81 3.80
C GLU A 88 -0.07 10.99 5.12
N GLN A 89 0.61 10.77 6.27
CA GLN A 89 0.05 10.90 7.62
C GLN A 89 -1.22 10.07 7.86
N VAL A 90 -1.36 8.98 7.10
CA VAL A 90 -2.44 8.00 7.26
C VAL A 90 -2.22 7.17 8.52
N VAL A 91 -0.97 6.76 8.73
CA VAL A 91 -0.50 6.04 9.91
C VAL A 91 0.73 6.71 10.51
N THR A 92 0.93 6.53 11.80
CA THR A 92 2.16 6.93 12.48
C THR A 92 3.32 5.97 12.18
N PRO A 93 4.59 6.37 12.39
CA PRO A 93 5.73 5.46 12.26
C PRO A 93 5.61 4.21 13.16
N THR A 94 5.02 4.36 14.36
CA THR A 94 4.80 3.25 15.29
C THR A 94 3.77 2.26 14.75
N GLU A 95 2.63 2.76 14.24
CA GLU A 95 1.60 1.95 13.59
C GLU A 95 2.15 1.24 12.34
N ALA A 96 2.95 1.94 11.53
CA ALA A 96 3.61 1.34 10.37
C ALA A 96 4.56 0.21 10.76
N ARG A 97 5.37 0.38 11.83
CA ARG A 97 6.25 -0.68 12.33
C ARG A 97 5.47 -1.89 12.85
N MET A 98 4.32 -1.67 13.48
CA MET A 98 3.43 -2.75 13.91
C MET A 98 2.87 -3.49 12.69
N LEU A 99 2.36 -2.76 11.70
CA LEU A 99 1.84 -3.33 10.44
C LEU A 99 2.90 -4.15 9.71
N LYS A 100 4.15 -3.68 9.61
CA LYS A 100 5.28 -4.43 9.02
C LYS A 100 5.51 -5.82 9.62
N ARG A 101 5.05 -6.06 10.85
CA ARG A 101 5.16 -7.38 11.53
C ARG A 101 3.95 -8.29 11.26
N MET A 102 2.84 -7.72 10.79
CA MET A 102 1.58 -8.43 10.57
C MET A 102 1.42 -8.93 9.12
N VAL A 103 2.12 -8.34 8.16
CA VAL A 103 1.99 -8.63 6.70
C VAL A 103 3.22 -9.26 6.08
#